data_AF-A0A2E4RZ51-F1
#
_entry.id   AF-A0A2E4RZ51-F1
#
_cell.length_a   1.000
_cell.length_b   1.000
_cell.length_c   1.000
_cell.angle_alpha   90.00
_cell.angle_beta   90.00
_cell.angle_gamma   90.00
#
_symmetry.space_group_name_H-M   'P 1'
#
loop_
_entity.id
_entity.type
_entity.pdbx_description
1 polymer ?
#
loop_
_entity_poly.entity_id
_entity_poly.type
_entity_poly.pdbx_seq_one_letter_code
_entity_poly.pdbx_strand_id
1 'polypeptide(L)'
;MYRLIIFSAGFALAALAWPEVQSHHLRSELLQLAWCSSSGLSPSQPTILGMHCVWCPALLTGVAAMIVSPFLGQLRTLKHAFRRIAP
;
A
#
# COMPACT_ATOMS: atom_id res chain seq x y z
N MET A 1 12.80 9.88 -17.48
CA MET A 1 13.62 9.12 -16.50
C MET A 1 13.00 9.08 -15.11
N TYR A 2 12.73 10.21 -14.45
CA TYR A 2 12.20 10.24 -13.07
C TYR A 2 10.92 9.41 -12.82
N ARG A 3 9.98 9.36 -13.79
CA ARG A 3 8.77 8.52 -13.71
C ARG A 3 9.08 7.04 -13.55
N LEU A 4 10.04 6.52 -14.34
CA LEU A 4 10.45 5.12 -14.30
C LEU A 4 11.16 4.77 -12.99
N ILE A 5 11.92 5.72 -12.42
CA ILE A 5 12.58 5.57 -11.12
C ILE A 5 11.53 5.46 -10.00
N ILE A 6 10.51 6.33 -9.99
CA ILE A 6 9.43 6.28 -9.00
C ILE A 6 8.61 4.99 -9.15
N PHE A 7 8.32 4.59 -10.39
CA PHE A 7 7.60 3.34 -10.65
C PHE A 7 8.38 2.11 -10.15
N SER A 8 9.67 2.03 -10.49
CA SER A 8 10.54 0.90 -10.08
C SER A 8 10.76 0.86 -8.57
N ALA A 9 10.91 2.01 -7.91
CA ALA A 9 10.97 2.09 -6.45
C ALA A 9 9.66 1.63 -5.79
N GLY A 10 8.51 2.06 -6.31
CA GLY A 10 7.20 1.61 -5.85
C GLY A 10 6.99 0.11 -6.05
N PHE A 11 7.43 -0.43 -7.19
CA PHE A 11 7.40 -1.86 -7.48
C PHE A 11 8.28 -2.68 -6.54
N ALA A 12 9.52 -2.22 -6.29
CA ALA A 12 10.42 -2.90 -5.36
C ALA A 12 9.85 -2.93 -3.94
N LEU A 13 9.27 -1.82 -3.46
CA LEU A 13 8.60 -1.75 -2.16
C LEU A 13 7.38 -2.68 -2.10
N ALA A 14 6.54 -2.69 -3.13
CA ALA A 14 5.39 -3.58 -3.19
C ALA A 14 5.82 -5.05 -3.22
N ALA A 15 6.83 -5.41 -4.02
CA ALA A 15 7.33 -6.78 -4.13
C ALA A 15 7.93 -7.29 -2.82
N LEU A 16 8.63 -6.44 -2.06
CA LEU A 16 9.18 -6.79 -0.75
C LEU A 16 8.09 -6.88 0.33
N ALA A 17 7.11 -5.98 0.31
CA ALA A 17 6.03 -5.97 1.29
C ALA A 17 4.98 -7.06 1.06
N TRP A 18 4.80 -7.50 -0.19
CA TRP A 18 3.78 -8.49 -0.56
C TRP A 18 3.86 -9.82 0.22
N PRO A 19 5.01 -10.53 0.26
CA PRO A 19 5.09 -11.79 0.99
C PRO A 19 4.87 -11.62 2.49
N GLU A 20 5.35 -10.52 3.08
CA GLU A 20 5.18 -10.21 4.50
C GLU A 20 3.70 -9.99 4.84
N VAL A 21 3.01 -9.16 4.06
CA VAL A 21 1.55 -8.93 4.21
C VAL A 21 0.78 -10.24 4.06
N GLN A 22 1.14 -11.06 3.08
CA GLN A 22 0.43 -12.32 2.81
C GLN A 22 0.62 -13.34 3.94
N SER A 23 1.84 -13.47 4.48
CA SER A 23 2.12 -14.34 5.62
C SER A 23 1.36 -13.90 6.88
N HIS A 24 1.27 -12.58 7.10
CA HIS A 24 0.58 -12.00 8.24
C HIS A 24 -0.94 -12.18 8.14
N HIS A 25 -1.50 -12.03 6.94
CA HIS A 25 -2.91 -12.33 6.67
C HIS A 25 -3.22 -13.81 6.86
N LEU A 26 -2.42 -14.71 6.28
CA LEU A 26 -2.62 -16.16 6.41
C LEU A 26 -2.62 -16.59 7.88
N ARG A 27 -1.69 -16.05 8.68
CA ARG A 27 -1.62 -16.32 10.11
C ARG A 27 -2.84 -15.81 10.85
N SER A 28 -3.31 -14.61 10.51
CA SER A 28 -4.52 -14.05 11.12
C SER A 28 -5.76 -14.87 10.79
N GLU A 29 -5.92 -15.32 9.54
CA GLU A 29 -7.04 -16.16 9.11
C GLU A 29 -7.00 -17.54 9.79
N LEU A 30 -5.83 -18.17 9.91
CA LEU A 30 -5.67 -19.44 10.63
C LEU A 30 -6.03 -19.32 12.10
N LEU A 31 -5.61 -18.24 12.77
CA LEU A 31 -6.02 -17.95 14.14
C LEU A 31 -7.52 -17.69 14.20
N GLN A 32 -8.08 -16.95 13.24
CA GLN A 32 -9.50 -16.68 13.14
C GLN A 32 -10.33 -17.96 13.02
N LEU A 33 -9.89 -18.88 12.15
CA LEU A 33 -10.49 -20.21 11.96
C LEU A 33 -10.39 -21.07 13.22
N ALA A 34 -9.24 -21.06 13.90
CA ALA A 34 -9.04 -21.76 15.17
C ALA A 34 -9.90 -21.18 16.31
N TRP A 35 -10.15 -19.87 16.30
CA TRP A 35 -11.06 -19.21 17.23
C TRP A 35 -12.52 -19.54 16.93
N CYS A 36 -12.93 -19.52 15.66
CA CYS A 36 -14.28 -19.94 15.26
C CYS A 36 -14.54 -21.41 15.60
N SER A 37 -13.56 -22.30 15.41
CA SER A 37 -13.71 -23.73 15.70
C SER A 37 -13.78 -24.05 17.20
N SER A 38 -13.21 -23.19 18.05
CA SER A 38 -13.18 -23.38 19.51
C SER A 38 -14.28 -22.64 20.27
N SER A 39 -14.70 -21.45 19.80
CA SER A 39 -15.63 -20.58 20.53
C SER A 39 -17.02 -20.45 19.90
N GLY A 40 -17.21 -20.88 18.63
CA GLY A 40 -18.49 -20.77 17.92
C GLY A 40 -18.96 -19.33 17.62
N LEU A 41 -18.14 -18.33 17.95
CA LEU A 41 -18.41 -16.91 17.77
C LEU A 41 -17.45 -16.33 16.73
N SER A 42 -17.97 -15.45 15.86
CA SER A 42 -17.13 -14.77 14.88
C SER A 42 -16.21 -13.76 15.59
N PRO A 43 -14.89 -13.82 15.40
CA PRO A 43 -13.96 -12.90 16.05
C PRO A 43 -14.13 -11.48 15.50
N SER A 44 -13.79 -10.50 16.34
CA SER A 44 -13.87 -9.06 16.01
C SER A 44 -13.11 -8.77 14.71
N GLN A 45 -13.81 -8.22 13.71
CA GLN A 45 -13.23 -7.92 12.41
C GLN A 45 -12.03 -6.96 12.55
N PRO A 46 -10.89 -7.24 11.87
CA PRO A 46 -9.78 -6.31 11.84
C PRO A 46 -10.22 -5.04 11.10
N THR A 47 -10.28 -3.92 11.82
CA THR A 47 -10.56 -2.60 11.24
C THR A 47 -9.34 -2.10 10.49
N ILE A 48 -9.54 -1.27 9.45
CA ILE A 48 -8.45 -0.61 8.69
C ILE A 48 -7.52 0.23 9.60
N LEU A 49 -8.02 0.68 10.75
CA LEU A 49 -7.26 1.39 11.79
C LEU A 49 -6.46 0.45 12.71
N GLY A 50 -6.69 -0.87 12.64
CA GLY A 50 -5.93 -1.93 13.31
C GLY A 50 -4.81 -2.51 12.43
N MET A 51 -4.25 -1.72 11.51
CA MET A 51 -3.05 -2.10 10.75
C MET A 51 -1.84 -2.17 11.70
N HIS A 52 -1.71 -3.26 12.44
CA HIS A 52 -0.55 -3.55 13.30
C HIS A 52 0.71 -3.94 12.49
N CYS A 53 0.55 -4.17 11.18
CA CYS A 53 1.63 -4.57 10.30
C CYS A 53 2.14 -3.37 9.49
N VAL A 54 3.39 -2.97 9.73
CA VAL A 54 4.09 -1.88 9.02
C VAL A 54 4.21 -2.14 7.51
N TRP A 55 4.09 -3.40 7.09
CA TRP A 55 4.16 -3.79 5.68
C TRP A 55 2.90 -3.46 4.89
N CYS A 56 1.72 -3.38 5.52
CA CYS A 56 0.49 -2.96 4.84
C CYS A 56 0.56 -1.52 4.29
N PRO A 57 0.94 -0.50 5.08
CA PRO A 57 1.12 0.85 4.54
C PRO A 57 2.28 0.91 3.54
N ALA A 58 3.35 0.14 3.72
CA ALA A 58 4.44 0.07 2.74
C ALA A 58 3.95 -0.45 1.37
N LEU A 59 3.15 -1.52 1.35
CA LEU A 59 2.55 -2.07 0.14
C LEU A 59 1.60 -1.05 -0.53
N LEU A 60 0.72 -0.44 0.25
CA LEU A 60 -0.20 0.62 -0.22
C LEU A 60 0.55 1.81 -0.83
N THR A 61 1.62 2.28 -0.17
CA THR A 61 2.44 3.38 -0.69
C THR A 61 3.19 3.00 -1.96
N GLY A 62 3.71 1.77 -2.07
CA GLY A 62 4.37 1.27 -3.28
C GLY A 62 3.42 1.22 -4.48
N VAL A 63 2.21 0.65 -4.27
CA VAL A 63 1.16 0.59 -5.29
C VAL A 63 0.68 1.99 -5.67
N ALA A 64 0.46 2.87 -4.70
CA ALA A 64 0.09 4.26 -4.96
C ALA A 64 1.17 5.00 -5.78
N ALA A 65 2.45 4.80 -5.46
CA ALA A 65 3.56 5.37 -6.20
C ALA A 65 3.58 4.88 -7.66
N MET A 66 3.31 3.60 -7.89
CA MET A 66 3.21 3.04 -9.25
C MET A 66 2.03 3.65 -10.03
N ILE A 67 0.85 3.74 -9.42
CA ILE A 67 -0.36 4.31 -10.05
C ILE A 67 -0.18 5.80 -10.39
N VAL A 68 0.46 6.56 -9.50
CA VAL A 68 0.64 8.01 -9.68
C VAL A 68 1.83 8.32 -10.60
N SER A 69 2.82 7.44 -10.73
CA SER A 69 4.00 7.63 -11.58
C SER A 69 3.72 8.07 -13.04
N PRO A 70 2.73 7.51 -13.77
CA PRO A 70 2.38 7.97 -15.11
C PRO A 70 1.72 9.35 -15.11
N PHE A 71 1.23 9.89 -14.00
CA PHE A 71 0.60 11.22 -13.94
C PHE A 71 1.56 12.33 -13.47
N LEU A 72 2.71 11.97 -12.89
CA LEU A 72 3.72 12.94 -12.40
C LEU A 72 4.24 13.91 -13.47
N GLY A 73 4.23 13.53 -14.75
CA GLY A 73 4.65 14.43 -15.84
C GLY A 73 3.63 15.55 -16.10
N GLN A 74 2.33 15.26 -16.02
CA GLN A 74 1.25 16.23 -16.20
C GLN A 74 1.20 17.25 -15.05
N LEU A 75 1.41 16.77 -13.83
CA LEU A 75 1.51 17.62 -12.64
C LEU A 75 2.72 18.55 -12.70
N ARG A 76 3.83 18.12 -13.32
CA ARG A 76 5.02 18.95 -13.48
C ARG A 76 4.79 20.08 -14.48
N THR A 77 4.13 19.82 -15.61
CA THR A 77 3.75 20.85 -16.59
C THR A 77 2.77 21.85 -16.00
N LEU A 78 1.75 21.37 -15.28
CA LEU A 78 0.82 22.24 -14.55
C LEU A 78 1.52 23.08 -13.49
N LYS A 79 2.43 22.50 -12.70
CA LYS A 79 3.20 23.24 -11.69
C LYS A 79 4.12 24.28 -12.31
N HIS A 80 4.77 23.99 -13.45
CA HIS A 80 5.56 24.96 -14.20
C HIS A 80 4.71 26.07 -14.82
N ALA A 81 3.50 25.76 -15.29
CA ALA A 81 2.55 26.76 -15.78
C ALA A 81 2.05 27.66 -14.65
N PHE A 82 1.69 27.09 -13.50
CA PHE A 82 1.23 27.83 -12.32
C PHE A 82 2.32 28.75 -11.75
N ARG A 83 3.58 28.29 -11.71
CA ARG A 83 4.73 29.10 -11.27
C ARG A 83 5.05 30.29 -12.18
N ARG A 84 4.55 30.31 -13.42
CA ARG A 84 4.66 31.49 -14.30
C ARG A 84 3.52 32.49 -14.10
N ILE A 85 2.40 32.06 -13.50
CA ILE A 85 1.20 32.87 -13.32
C ILE A 85 1.13 33.47 -11.92
N ALA A 86 1.70 32.80 -10.91
CA ALA A 86 1.88 33.33 -9.56
C ALA A 86 3.39 33.36 -9.22
N PRO A 87 4.03 34.55 -9.22
CA PRO A 87 5.42 34.71 -8.78
C PRO A 87 5.59 34.49 -7.28
#